data_AF-A0A839A905-F1
#
_entry.id   AF-A0A839A905-F1
#
_cell.length_a   1.000
_cell.length_b   1.000
_cell.length_c   1.000
_cell.angle_alpha   90.00
_cell.angle_beta   90.00
_cell.angle_gamma   90.00
#
_symmetry.space_group_name_H-M   'P 1'
#
loop_
_entity.id
_entity.type
_entity.pdbx_description
1 polymer ?
#
loop_
_entity_poly.entity_id
_entity_poly.type
_entity_poly.pdbx_seq_one_letter_code
_entity_poly.pdbx_strand_id
1 'polypeptide(L)'
;MEGFGSIVARFPQRELDIWRRCARDARFRAICSDYEEMTAALDHLLKSVGNGDPKIEEYTSFLGELEAEILGYLDNSISNEQKS
;
A
#
# COMPACT_ATOMS: atom_id res chain seq x y z
N MET A 1 14.94 -0.31 7.93
CA MET A 1 13.62 -0.09 8.55
C MET A 1 12.63 -0.50 7.50
N GLU A 2 11.79 -1.49 7.79
CA GLU A 2 11.01 -2.21 6.78
C GLU A 2 10.07 -1.28 6.04
N GLY A 3 10.11 -1.33 4.71
CA GLY A 3 9.48 -0.38 3.80
C GLY A 3 7.97 -0.56 3.71
N PHE A 4 7.25 -0.29 4.80
CA PHE A 4 5.78 -0.30 4.88
C PHE A 4 5.24 0.93 5.64
N GLY A 5 6.08 1.95 5.87
CA GLY A 5 5.73 3.09 6.72
C GLY A 5 4.59 3.92 6.15
N SER A 6 4.54 4.08 4.84
CA SER A 6 3.54 4.85 4.11
C SER A 6 2.16 4.20 4.21
N ILE A 7 2.08 2.87 4.03
CA ILE A 7 0.80 2.16 4.14
C ILE A 7 0.29 2.09 5.59
N VAL A 8 1.20 1.98 6.57
CA VAL A 8 0.85 2.04 8.00
C VAL A 8 0.39 3.44 8.39
N ALA A 9 1.06 4.49 7.91
CA ALA A 9 0.62 5.87 8.13
C ALA A 9 -0.74 6.16 7.49
N ARG A 10 -1.03 5.52 6.34
CA ARG A 10 -2.33 5.58 5.67
C ARG A 10 -3.43 4.86 6.44
N PHE A 11 -3.13 3.68 7.01
CA PHE A 11 -4.08 2.84 7.73
C PHE A 11 -3.57 2.44 9.12
N PRO A 12 -3.42 3.40 10.06
CA PRO A 12 -2.83 3.11 11.38
C PRO A 12 -3.67 2.12 12.19
N GLN A 13 -4.99 2.10 11.97
CA GLN A 13 -5.90 1.16 12.63
C GLN A 13 -5.70 -0.30 12.19
N ARG A 14 -5.02 -0.52 11.06
CA ARG A 14 -4.73 -1.84 10.49
C ARG A 14 -3.26 -2.23 10.61
N GLU A 15 -2.46 -1.45 11.34
CA GLU A 15 -1.01 -1.65 11.46
C GLU A 15 -0.66 -3.11 11.78
N LEU A 16 -1.23 -3.67 12.86
CA LEU A 16 -0.93 -5.04 13.27
C LEU A 16 -1.30 -6.09 12.22
N ASP A 17 -2.39 -5.90 11.49
CA ASP A 17 -2.80 -6.82 10.42
C ASP A 17 -1.87 -6.73 9.21
N ILE A 18 -1.44 -5.51 8.83
CA ILE A 18 -0.45 -5.27 7.78
C ILE A 18 0.87 -5.97 8.13
N TRP A 19 1.38 -5.77 9.35
CA TRP A 19 2.62 -6.41 9.81
C TRP A 19 2.53 -7.94 9.79
N ARG A 20 1.46 -8.51 10.33
CA ARG A 20 1.25 -9.96 10.33
C ARG A 20 1.17 -10.53 8.93
N ARG A 21 0.53 -9.82 8.00
CA ARG A 21 0.35 -10.29 6.62
C ARG A 21 1.66 -10.17 5.84
N CYS A 22 2.40 -9.07 5.97
CA CYS A 22 3.74 -8.91 5.38
C CYS A 22 4.72 -10.01 5.83
N ALA A 23 4.61 -10.47 7.08
CA ALA A 23 5.45 -11.55 7.60
C ALA A 23 5.10 -12.94 7.04
N ARG A 24 3.87 -13.15 6.56
CA ARG A 24 3.32 -14.47 6.18
C ARG A 24 3.04 -14.62 4.70
N ASP A 25 2.83 -13.52 3.98
CA ASP A 25 2.37 -13.48 2.60
C ASP A 25 3.34 -12.64 1.76
N ALA A 26 4.18 -13.32 0.98
CA ALA A 26 5.18 -12.67 0.14
C ALA A 26 4.55 -11.82 -0.98
N ARG A 27 3.33 -12.16 -1.42
CA ARG A 27 2.61 -11.40 -2.44
C ARG A 27 2.08 -10.10 -1.84
N PHE A 28 1.48 -10.17 -0.66
CA PHE A 28 1.08 -8.98 0.09
C PHE A 28 2.28 -8.06 0.35
N ARG A 29 3.41 -8.63 0.77
CA ARG A 29 4.65 -7.89 0.98
C ARG A 29 5.13 -7.15 -0.28
N ALA A 30 5.02 -7.79 -1.45
CA ALA A 30 5.39 -7.16 -2.73
C ALA A 30 4.50 -5.94 -3.00
N ILE A 31 3.18 -6.08 -2.87
CA ILE A 31 2.22 -4.98 -3.08
C ILE A 31 2.49 -3.81 -2.11
N CYS A 32 2.82 -4.09 -0.85
CA CYS A 32 3.19 -3.03 0.10
C CYS A 32 4.53 -2.35 -0.27
N SER A 33 5.47 -3.07 -0.87
CA SER A 33 6.73 -2.50 -1.39
C SER A 33 6.45 -1.60 -2.59
N ASP A 34 5.64 -2.06 -3.55
CA ASP A 34 5.22 -1.26 -4.71
C ASP A 34 4.52 0.03 -4.27
N TYR A 35 3.67 -0.04 -3.23
CA TYR A 35 3.01 1.13 -2.65
C TYR A 35 4.01 2.14 -2.07
N GLU A 36 5.04 1.68 -1.37
CA GLU A 36 6.08 2.57 -0.83
C GLU A 36 6.94 3.20 -1.93
N GLU A 37 7.34 2.43 -2.93
CA GLU A 37 8.10 2.96 -4.07
C GLU A 37 7.30 4.02 -4.83
N MET A 38 6.02 3.76 -5.06
CA MET A 38 5.10 4.72 -5.69
C MET A 38 4.88 5.97 -4.83
N THR A 39 4.72 5.82 -3.51
CA THR A 39 4.54 6.95 -2.59
C THR A 39 5.78 7.83 -2.56
N ALA A 40 6.97 7.23 -2.53
CA ALA A 40 8.24 7.94 -2.60
C ALA A 40 8.39 8.66 -3.95
N ALA A 41 8.08 7.99 -5.06
CA ALA A 41 8.12 8.61 -6.39
C ALA A 41 7.16 9.81 -6.49
N LEU A 42 5.96 9.71 -5.93
CA LEU A 42 4.99 10.80 -5.91
C LEU A 42 5.47 11.99 -5.05
N ASP A 43 6.03 11.74 -3.86
CA ASP A 43 6.61 12.78 -3.01
C ASP A 43 7.75 13.52 -3.73
N HIS A 44 8.61 12.78 -4.43
CA HIS A 44 9.68 13.36 -5.25
C HIS A 44 9.13 14.19 -6.41
N LEU A 45 8.08 13.70 -7.08
CA LEU A 45 7.42 14.41 -8.18
C LEU A 45 6.79 15.71 -7.68
N LEU A 46 6.03 15.68 -6.58
CA LEU A 46 5.42 16.86 -5.97
C LEU A 46 6.46 17.93 -5.62
N LYS A 47 7.62 17.51 -5.10
CA LYS A 47 8.74 18.40 -4.79
C LYS A 47 9.42 18.97 -6.04
N SER A 48 9.41 18.24 -7.16
CA SER A 48 10.16 18.62 -8.37
C SER A 48 9.37 19.48 -9.36
N VAL A 49 8.08 19.19 -9.57
CA VAL A 49 7.27 19.84 -10.64
C VAL A 49 6.09 20.66 -10.10
N GLY A 50 5.77 20.54 -8.80
CA GLY A 50 4.62 21.21 -8.18
C GLY A 50 3.28 20.57 -8.54
N ASN A 51 2.20 20.94 -7.84
CA ASN A 51 0.88 20.30 -7.82
C ASN A 51 0.09 20.24 -9.16
N GLY A 52 0.66 20.64 -10.29
CA GLY A 52 -0.04 20.77 -11.57
C GLY A 52 0.33 19.75 -12.65
N ASP A 53 1.24 18.80 -12.37
CA ASP A 53 1.64 17.80 -13.35
C ASP A 53 0.61 16.67 -13.44
N PRO A 54 0.12 16.31 -14.65
CA PRO A 54 -0.87 15.24 -14.81
C PRO A 54 -0.37 13.88 -14.30
N LYS A 55 0.95 13.67 -14.21
CA LYS A 55 1.49 12.46 -13.59
C LYS A 55 1.12 12.34 -12.12
N ILE A 56 0.92 13.45 -11.40
CA ILE A 56 0.47 13.40 -10.00
C ILE A 56 -0.88 12.68 -9.91
N GLU A 57 -1.79 12.96 -10.84
CA GLU A 57 -3.10 12.30 -10.90
C GLU A 57 -2.95 10.81 -11.25
N GLU A 58 -2.07 10.48 -12.22
CA GLU A 58 -1.78 9.08 -12.58
C GLU A 58 -1.21 8.28 -11.40
N TYR A 59 -0.21 8.81 -10.71
CA TYR A 59 0.40 8.17 -9.53
C TYR A 59 -0.60 8.06 -8.37
N THR A 60 -1.43 9.08 -8.15
CA THR A 60 -2.47 9.05 -7.12
C THR A 60 -3.53 7.99 -7.43
N SER A 61 -3.93 7.86 -8.70
CA SER A 61 -4.85 6.82 -9.15
C SER A 61 -4.28 5.43 -8.90
N PHE A 62 -3.03 5.20 -9.28
CA PHE A 62 -2.37 3.91 -9.09
C PHE A 62 -2.19 3.56 -7.60
N LEU A 63 -1.83 4.54 -6.77
CA LEU A 63 -1.80 4.35 -5.31
C LEU A 63 -3.17 3.96 -4.77
N GLY A 64 -4.26 4.51 -5.31
CA GLY A 64 -5.63 4.11 -4.97
C GLY A 64 -5.95 2.65 -5.34
N GLU A 65 -5.45 2.17 -6.48
CA GLU A 65 -5.59 0.75 -6.87
C GLU A 65 -4.83 -0.18 -5.92
N LEU A 66 -3.59 0.17 -5.57
CA LEU A 66 -2.79 -0.56 -4.60
C LEU A 66 -3.44 -0.57 -3.20
N GLU A 67 -4.00 0.57 -2.75
CA GLU A 67 -4.75 0.65 -1.49
C GLU A 67 -5.95 -0.31 -1.50
N ALA A 68 -6.70 -0.37 -2.60
CA ALA A 68 -7.83 -1.26 -2.74
C ALA A 68 -7.39 -2.75 -2.72
N GLU A 69 -6.30 -3.10 -3.39
CA GLU A 69 -5.74 -4.45 -3.32
C GLU A 69 -5.30 -4.81 -1.91
N ILE A 70 -4.53 -3.94 -1.24
CA ILE A 70 -4.06 -4.15 0.14
C ILE A 70 -5.23 -4.36 1.09
N LEU A 71 -6.26 -3.50 1.02
CA LEU A 71 -7.46 -3.64 1.83
C LEU A 71 -8.21 -4.95 1.51
N GLY A 72 -8.26 -5.34 0.23
CA GLY A 72 -8.80 -6.63 -0.19
C GLY A 72 -8.09 -7.81 0.46
N TYR A 73 -6.76 -7.81 0.52
CA TYR A 73 -5.99 -8.86 1.20
C TYR A 73 -6.23 -8.89 2.71
N LEU A 74 -6.37 -7.72 3.34
CA LEU A 74 -6.63 -7.61 4.77
C LEU A 74 -8.03 -8.11 5.14
N ASP A 75 -9.04 -7.75 4.34
CA ASP A 75 -10.44 -8.16 4.56
C ASP A 75 -10.65 -9.65 4.29
N ASN A 76 -10.02 -10.19 3.24
CA ASN A 76 -10.11 -11.60 2.88
C ASN A 76 -9.42 -12.53 3.91
N SER A 77 -8.65 -11.97 4.86
CA SER A 77 -8.13 -12.72 6.01
C SER A 77 -9.21 -13.16 7.00
N ILE A 78 -10.42 -12.58 6.95
CA ILE A 78 -11.56 -12.99 7.80
C ILE A 78 -12.27 -14.24 7.22
N SER A 79 -12.07 -14.54 5.93
CA SER A 79 -12.87 -15.54 5.21
C SER A 79 -12.19 -16.88 4.94
N ASN A 80 -10.90 -17.07 5.28
CA ASN A 80 -10.18 -18.31 4.96
C ASN A 80 -10.17 -19.38 6.07
N GLU A 81 -11.15 -19.36 6.98
CA GLU A 81 -11.38 -20.39 8.01
C GLU A 81 -12.51 -21.38 7.63
N GLN A 82 -12.90 -21.46 6.36
CA GLN A 82 -13.98 -22.33 5.87
C GLN A 82 -13.59 -23.07 4.59
N LYS A 83 -12.57 -23.94 4.64
CA LYS A 83 -12.46 -25.14 3.79
C LYS A 83 -11.34 -26.04 4.32
N SER A 84 -11.67 -26.81 5.35
CA SER A 84 -11.02 -28.11 5.63
C SER A 84 -11.94 -29.21 5.13
#